data_AF-A0A120E747-F1
#
_entry.id   AF-A0A120E747-F1
#
_cell.length_a   1.000
_cell.length_b   1.000
_cell.length_c   1.000
_cell.angle_alpha   90.00
_cell.angle_beta   90.00
_cell.angle_gamma   90.00
#
_symmetry.space_group_name_H-M   'P 1'
#
loop_
_entity.id
_entity.type
_entity.pdbx_description
1 polymer ?
#
loop_
_entity_poly.entity_id
_entity_poly.type
_entity_poly.pdbx_seq_one_letter_code
_entity_poly.pdbx_strand_id
1 'polypeptide(L)'
;ASLEAHHRTYHAHVCVICGRAFPDERFLQLHLVECHDEMAQLRRERGQRIFECFVDTCPARFQTPKGRRLHLIEKHAYPPQYFFAVTVWGI
;
A
#
# COMPACT_ATOMS: atom_id res chain seq x y z
N ALA A 1 15.80 14.94 23.96
CA ALA A 1 15.39 13.53 23.77
C ALA A 1 13.96 13.38 24.27
N SER A 2 13.13 12.62 23.54
CA SER A 2 11.72 12.32 23.86
C SER A 2 10.65 13.23 23.23
N LEU A 3 10.53 13.15 21.90
CA LEU A 3 9.23 13.29 21.22
C LEU A 3 9.03 12.13 20.21
N GLU A 4 10.12 11.67 19.59
CA GLU A 4 10.09 10.56 18.62
C GLU A 4 9.74 9.19 19.24
N ALA A 5 10.02 8.99 20.54
CA ALA A 5 9.84 7.71 21.20
C ALA A 5 8.41 7.43 21.70
N HIS A 6 7.56 8.45 21.85
CA HIS A 6 6.16 8.26 22.27
C HIS A 6 5.21 7.97 21.09
N HIS A 7 5.54 8.42 19.88
CA HIS A 7 4.68 8.19 18.71
C HIS A 7 4.73 6.74 18.15
N ARG A 8 5.71 5.93 18.53
CA ARG A 8 5.89 4.58 17.94
C ARG A 8 4.88 3.54 18.39
N THR A 9 4.19 3.71 19.52
CA THR A 9 3.41 2.63 20.14
C THR A 9 1.90 2.72 19.96
N TYR A 10 1.34 3.89 19.59
CA TYR A 10 -0.10 4.05 19.30
C TYR A 10 -0.42 4.51 17.86
N HIS A 11 0.58 4.85 17.05
CA HIS A 11 0.43 5.36 15.67
C HIS A 11 1.21 4.55 14.61
N ALA A 12 1.61 3.31 14.92
CA ALA A 12 2.66 2.61 14.17
C ALA A 12 2.46 2.59 12.64
N HIS A 13 1.21 2.50 12.16
CA HIS A 13 0.88 2.44 10.74
C HIS A 13 -0.21 3.44 10.34
N VAL A 14 -0.17 4.64 10.90
CA VAL A 14 -1.08 5.74 10.53
C VAL A 14 -0.42 6.65 9.50
N CYS A 15 -1.11 6.93 8.39
CA CYS A 15 -0.65 7.90 7.42
C CYS A 15 -0.71 9.31 8.02
N VAL A 16 0.43 9.98 8.12
CA VAL A 16 0.53 11.34 8.67
C VAL A 16 -0.14 12.40 7.79
N ILE A 17 -0.40 12.08 6.51
CA ILE A 17 -0.98 13.02 5.54
C ILE A 17 -2.51 13.00 5.61
N CYS A 18 -3.14 11.83 5.73
CA CYS A 18 -4.59 11.69 5.68
C CYS A 18 -5.22 11.05 6.92
N GLY A 19 -4.42 10.65 7.91
CA GLY A 19 -4.89 10.09 9.19
C GLY A 19 -5.39 8.65 9.14
N ARG A 20 -5.37 7.99 7.97
CA ARG A 20 -5.84 6.59 7.82
C ARG A 20 -4.90 5.62 8.51
N ALA A 21 -5.45 4.63 9.19
CA ALA A 21 -4.71 3.54 9.82
C ALA A 21 -4.61 2.33 8.88
N PHE A 22 -3.48 1.63 8.92
CA PHE A 22 -3.22 0.46 8.07
C PHE A 22 -2.85 -0.77 8.92
N PRO A 23 -3.05 -2.00 8.39
CA PRO A 23 -2.80 -3.22 9.14
C PRO A 23 -1.34 -3.39 9.59
N ASP A 24 -0.39 -2.97 8.74
CA ASP A 24 1.04 -3.10 8.95
C ASP A 24 1.82 -2.03 8.17
N GLU A 25 3.15 -2.04 8.32
CA GLU A 25 4.05 -1.12 7.64
C GLU A 25 3.99 -1.25 6.12
N ARG A 26 3.84 -2.47 5.60
CA ARG A 26 3.79 -2.72 4.16
C ARG A 26 2.59 -2.01 3.53
N PHE A 27 1.42 -2.11 4.13
CA PHE A 27 0.22 -1.43 3.64
C PHE A 27 0.31 0.09 3.74
N LEU A 28 0.93 0.63 4.80
CA LEU A 28 1.20 2.06 4.89
C LEU A 28 2.14 2.52 3.77
N GLN A 29 3.22 1.79 3.49
CA GLN A 29 4.16 2.15 2.41
C GLN A 29 3.48 2.11 1.04
N LEU A 30 2.69 1.06 0.77
CA LEU A 30 1.88 0.96 -0.45
C LEU A 30 0.93 2.16 -0.60
N HIS A 31 0.26 2.55 0.48
CA HIS A 31 -0.62 3.71 0.50
C HIS A 31 0.12 5.01 0.18
N LEU A 32 1.28 5.25 0.81
CA LEU A 32 2.07 6.46 0.58
C LEU A 32 2.47 6.58 -0.90
N VAL A 33 2.94 5.49 -1.51
CA VAL A 33 3.30 5.48 -2.94
C VAL A 33 2.06 5.64 -3.85
N GLU A 34 0.96 4.96 -3.54
CA GLU A 34 -0.22 4.94 -4.41
C GLU A 34 -1.11 6.18 -4.31
N CYS A 35 -1.08 6.90 -3.18
CA CYS A 35 -1.99 8.00 -2.88
C CYS A 35 -1.30 9.35 -2.64
N HIS A 36 -0.02 9.35 -2.24
CA HIS A 36 0.66 10.57 -1.79
C HIS A 36 2.02 10.85 -2.47
N ASP A 37 2.56 9.92 -3.27
CA ASP A 37 3.77 10.13 -4.06
C ASP A 37 3.44 10.70 -5.45
N GLU A 38 3.67 12.00 -5.63
CA GLU A 38 3.47 12.71 -6.90
C GLU A 38 4.33 12.12 -8.04
N MET A 39 5.55 11.68 -7.75
CA MET A 39 6.42 11.05 -8.74
C MET A 39 5.88 9.69 -9.15
N ALA A 40 5.29 8.92 -8.23
CA ALA A 40 4.58 7.70 -8.57
C ALA A 40 3.37 7.98 -9.47
N GLN A 41 2.61 9.06 -9.24
CA GLN A 41 1.50 9.43 -10.13
C GLN A 41 1.99 9.76 -11.55
N LEU A 42 3.05 10.57 -11.69
CA LEU A 42 3.63 10.87 -13.01
C LEU A 42 4.16 9.61 -13.71
N ARG A 43 4.78 8.70 -12.96
CA ARG A 43 5.22 7.39 -13.48
C ARG A 43 4.04 6.55 -13.97
N ARG A 44 2.94 6.54 -13.22
CA ARG A 44 1.70 5.86 -13.59
C ARG A 44 1.09 6.45 -14.86
N GLU A 45 1.03 7.76 -14.99
CA GLU A 45 0.53 8.44 -16.20
C GLU A 45 1.36 8.07 -17.45
N ARG A 46 2.66 7.82 -17.26
CA ARG A 46 3.57 7.32 -18.30
C ARG A 46 3.46 5.80 -18.54
N GLY A 47 2.49 5.12 -17.94
CA GLY A 47 2.29 3.67 -18.10
C GLY A 47 3.24 2.78 -17.29
N GLN A 48 3.97 3.33 -16.31
CA GLN A 48 4.86 2.52 -15.48
C GLN A 48 4.10 1.74 -14.40
N ARG A 49 4.71 0.64 -13.95
CA ARG A 49 4.15 -0.27 -12.95
C ARG A 49 4.44 0.22 -11.53
N ILE A 50 3.52 0.99 -10.95
CA ILE A 50 3.68 1.53 -9.59
C ILE A 50 3.00 0.69 -8.50
N PHE A 51 2.06 -0.17 -8.86
CA PHE A 51 1.31 -0.98 -7.90
C PHE A 51 2.11 -2.22 -7.55
N GLU A 52 2.61 -2.32 -6.33
CA GLU A 52 3.37 -3.50 -5.88
C GLU A 52 2.45 -4.54 -5.24
N CYS A 53 2.91 -5.80 -5.21
CA CYS A 53 2.23 -6.88 -4.50
C CYS A 53 2.13 -6.59 -2.99
N PHE A 54 1.06 -7.08 -2.35
CA PHE A 54 0.90 -6.96 -0.89
C PHE A 54 1.92 -7.78 -0.11
N VAL A 55 2.43 -8.87 -0.70
CA VAL A 55 3.48 -9.68 -0.10
C VAL A 55 4.84 -9.01 -0.36
N ASP A 56 5.51 -8.57 0.70
CA ASP A 56 6.77 -7.81 0.62
C ASP A 56 7.91 -8.56 -0.10
N THR A 57 7.95 -9.89 0.06
CA THR A 57 8.92 -10.75 -0.63
C THR A 57 8.57 -11.02 -2.09
N CYS A 58 7.43 -10.56 -2.59
CA CYS A 58 7.02 -10.74 -3.98
C CYS A 58 7.44 -9.53 -4.84
N PRO A 59 8.29 -9.73 -5.87
CA PRO A 59 8.81 -8.63 -6.70
C PRO A 59 7.79 -8.12 -7.75
N ALA A 60 6.58 -8.70 -7.80
CA ALA A 60 5.63 -8.39 -8.85
C ALA A 60 5.07 -6.96 -8.73
N ARG A 61 5.08 -6.26 -9.86
CA ARG A 61 4.53 -4.90 -10.00
C ARG A 61 3.55 -4.81 -11.16
N PHE A 62 2.56 -3.93 -11.02
CA PHE A 62 1.40 -3.84 -11.90
C PHE A 62 1.14 -2.40 -12.32
N GLN A 63 0.57 -2.24 -13.52
CA GLN A 63 0.12 -0.93 -14.03
C GLN A 63 -1.22 -0.52 -13.42
N THR A 64 -2.04 -1.48 -12.95
CA THR A 64 -3.38 -1.22 -12.43
C THR A 64 -3.65 -2.00 -11.14
N PRO A 65 -4.49 -1.48 -10.23
CA PRO A 65 -4.93 -2.22 -9.04
C PRO A 65 -5.63 -3.54 -9.38
N LYS A 66 -6.36 -3.57 -10.51
CA LYS A 66 -7.00 -4.80 -11.02
C LYS A 66 -5.97 -5.89 -11.33
N GLY A 67 -4.86 -5.53 -11.99
CA GLY A 67 -3.77 -6.47 -12.28
C GLY A 67 -3.15 -7.05 -11.02
N ARG A 68 -2.90 -6.20 -10.02
CA ARG A 68 -2.43 -6.65 -8.70
C ARG A 68 -3.41 -7.61 -8.03
N ARG A 69 -4.70 -7.28 -8.03
CA ARG A 69 -5.74 -8.12 -7.43
C ARG A 69 -5.75 -9.53 -8.03
N LEU A 70 -5.73 -9.63 -9.36
CA LEU A 70 -5.71 -10.93 -10.05
C LEU A 70 -4.48 -11.74 -9.62
N HIS A 71 -3.30 -11.12 -9.62
CA HIS A 71 -2.08 -11.78 -9.16
C HIS A 71 -2.17 -12.27 -7.72
N LEU A 72 -2.69 -11.47 -6.79
CA LEU A 72 -2.83 -11.87 -5.39
C LEU A 72 -3.76 -13.09 -5.23
N ILE A 73 -4.84 -13.16 -6.01
CA ILE A 73 -5.75 -14.30 -6.02
C ILE A 73 -5.02 -15.54 -6.59
N GLU A 74 -4.36 -15.40 -7.74
CA GLU A 74 -3.80 -16.53 -8.48
C GLU A 74 -2.48 -17.06 -7.89
N LYS A 75 -1.63 -16.19 -7.35
CA LYS A 75 -0.26 -16.54 -6.90
C LYS A 75 -0.10 -16.57 -5.39
N HIS A 76 -0.97 -15.87 -4.67
CA HIS A 76 -0.94 -15.79 -3.21
C HIS A 76 -2.22 -16.30 -2.55
N ALA A 77 -3.15 -16.87 -3.33
CA ALA A 77 -4.40 -17.47 -2.85
C ALA A 77 -5.27 -16.53 -1.99
N TYR A 78 -5.18 -15.21 -2.24
CA TYR A 78 -6.05 -14.27 -1.56
C TYR A 78 -7.52 -14.58 -1.90
N PRO A 79 -8.44 -14.53 -0.92
CA PRO A 79 -9.86 -14.71 -1.20
C PRO A 79 -10.36 -13.65 -2.20
N PRO A 80 -11.19 -14.00 -3.20
CA PRO A 80 -11.74 -13.03 -4.16
C PRO A 80 -12.52 -11.88 -3.50
N GLN A 81 -13.09 -12.13 -2.31
CA GLN A 81 -13.83 -11.20 -1.47
C GLN A 81 -12.95 -10.35 -0.53
N TYR A 82 -11.63 -10.56 -0.53
CA TYR A 82 -10.72 -9.73 0.26
C TYR A 82 -10.86 -8.25 -0.12
N PHE A 83 -10.74 -7.35 0.85
CA PHE A 83 -10.82 -5.91 0.63
C PHE A 83 -9.52 -5.36 0.02
N PHE A 84 -9.33 -5.55 -1.29
CA PHE A 84 -8.12 -5.10 -2.00
C PHE A 84 -7.92 -3.58 -2.07
N ALA A 85 -8.93 -2.80 -1.66
CA ALA A 85 -8.83 -1.34 -1.59
C ALA A 85 -8.25 -0.85 -0.25
N VAL A 86 -7.75 -1.76 0.59
CA VAL A 86 -7.07 -1.44 1.86
C VAL A 86 -5.90 -0.46 1.70
N THR A 87 -5.18 -0.47 0.55
CA THR A 87 -4.10 0.51 0.29
C THR A 87 -4.61 1.94 0.09
N VAL A 88 -5.90 2.12 -0.20
CA VAL A 88 -6.52 3.44 -0.35
C VAL A 88 -7.25 3.83 0.93
N TRP A 89 -7.99 2.88 1.52
CA TRP A 89 -8.94 3.21 2.59
C TRP A 89 -8.40 3.03 4.00
N GLY A 90 -7.41 2.16 4.20
CA GLY A 90 -7.02 1.70 5.53
C GLY A 90 -7.97 0.64 6.09
N ILE A 91 -7.91 0.45 7.41
CA ILE A 91 -8.83 -0.40 8.19
C ILE A 91 -10.03 0.39 8.72
#